data_AF-A0A971V246-F1
#
_entry.id   AF-A0A971V246-F1
#
_cell.length_a   1.000
_cell.length_b   1.000
_cell.length_c   1.000
_cell.angle_alpha   90.00
_cell.angle_beta   90.00
_cell.angle_gamma   90.00
#
_symmetry.space_group_name_H-M   'P 1'
#
loop_
_entity.id
_entity.type
_entity.pdbx_description
1 polymer ?
#
loop_
_entity_poly.entity_id
_entity_poly.type
_entity_poly.pdbx_seq_one_letter_code
_entity_poly.pdbx_strand_id
1 'polypeptide(L)'
;PPPPPPPPPPPPPPPPPPPPPPQWKRLEEDYDLVKKKRPIFSKEGSQTVRYDVSDMFLRFWFRYFIKYQSLIEIRNFDRLADIIIKDYPTFSGLALEKYFRQQMMESGEFAEIGSWWQGRGNDDQSEIDIVGLYFGEKKALVAEVKRQSKNFRPDLFALKVETLRRKALFKYEITSKCLSMEDM
;
A
#
# COMPACT_ATOMS: atom_id res chain seq x y z
N PRO A 1 26.22 74.94 -2.50
CA PRO A 1 26.14 73.59 -3.10
C PRO A 1 25.16 72.70 -2.33
N PRO A 2 24.23 72.01 -2.99
CA PRO A 2 23.30 71.11 -2.32
C PRO A 2 24.05 69.91 -1.71
N PRO A 3 23.57 69.36 -0.58
CA PRO A 3 24.21 68.21 0.07
C PRO A 3 24.14 66.96 -0.82
N PRO A 4 25.14 66.07 -0.73
CA PRO A 4 25.14 64.83 -1.49
C PRO A 4 23.94 63.95 -1.11
N PRO A 5 23.37 63.20 -2.07
CA PRO A 5 22.25 62.32 -1.79
C PRO A 5 22.65 61.23 -0.80
N PRO A 6 21.71 60.80 0.06
CA PRO A 6 21.98 59.74 1.02
C PRO A 6 22.36 58.43 0.32
N PRO A 7 23.20 57.59 0.95
CA PRO A 7 23.58 56.31 0.39
C PRO A 7 22.33 55.42 0.21
N PRO A 8 22.34 54.54 -0.81
CA PRO A 8 21.23 53.63 -1.04
C PRO A 8 21.05 52.69 0.17
N PRO A 9 19.81 52.28 0.45
CA PRO A 9 19.54 51.37 1.55
C PRO A 9 20.25 50.02 1.33
N PRO A 10 20.63 49.33 2.43
CA PRO A 10 21.24 48.02 2.32
C PRO A 10 20.28 47.03 1.63
N PRO A 11 20.81 46.02 0.93
CA PRO A 11 19.99 45.00 0.31
C PRO A 11 19.16 44.26 1.37
N PRO A 12 17.95 43.81 1.02
CA PRO A 12 17.12 43.06 1.95
C PRO A 12 17.84 41.78 2.38
N PRO A 13 17.62 41.32 3.63
CA PRO A 13 18.18 40.06 4.09
C PRO A 13 17.71 38.90 3.20
N PRO A 14 18.53 37.84 3.06
CA PRO A 14 18.12 36.66 2.31
C PRO A 14 16.83 36.07 2.93
N PRO A 15 15.96 35.47 2.11
CA PRO A 15 14.75 34.85 2.60
C PRO A 15 15.11 33.74 3.61
N PRO A 16 14.28 33.52 4.64
CA PRO A 16 14.48 32.44 5.58
C PRO A 16 14.48 31.09 4.85
N PRO A 17 15.23 30.09 5.35
CA PRO A 17 15.20 28.76 4.77
C PRO A 17 13.76 28.21 4.78
N PRO A 18 13.39 27.38 3.79
CA PRO A 18 12.07 26.78 3.75
C PRO A 18 11.81 25.97 5.03
N PRO A 19 10.56 25.91 5.51
CA PRO A 19 10.22 25.10 6.66
C PRO A 19 10.60 23.64 6.41
N PRO A 20 11.00 22.88 7.44
CA PRO A 20 11.29 21.47 7.29
C PRO A 20 10.05 20.76 6.73
N PRO A 21 10.24 19.74 5.86
CA PRO A 21 9.12 18.98 5.34
C PRO A 21 8.31 18.39 6.51
N PRO A 22 6.98 18.29 6.38
CA PRO A 22 6.13 17.74 7.43
C PRO A 22 6.59 16.33 7.82
N GLN A 23 6.48 15.98 9.11
CA GLN A 23 7.11 14.78 9.69
C GLN A 23 6.75 13.47 8.96
N TRP A 24 5.56 13.39 8.36
CA TRP A 24 5.15 12.22 7.56
C TRP A 24 5.97 12.04 6.29
N LYS A 25 6.48 13.12 5.67
CA LYS A 25 7.36 13.02 4.49
C LYS A 25 8.67 12.35 4.84
N ARG A 26 9.22 12.64 6.01
CA ARG A 26 10.44 11.97 6.48
C ARG A 26 10.20 10.46 6.69
N LEU A 27 9.05 10.09 7.25
CA LEU A 27 8.67 8.68 7.42
C LEU A 27 8.51 7.92 6.09
N GLU A 28 8.17 8.63 5.02
CA GLU A 28 8.02 8.07 3.66
C GLU A 28 9.35 8.09 2.89
N GLU A 29 10.02 9.24 2.81
CA GLU A 29 11.19 9.49 1.95
C GLU A 29 12.51 9.06 2.61
N ASP A 30 12.69 9.33 3.90
CA ASP A 30 13.96 9.11 4.60
C ASP A 30 14.04 7.72 5.25
N TYR A 31 12.92 7.22 5.79
CA TYR A 31 12.90 6.00 6.60
C TYR A 31 12.20 4.80 5.95
N ASP A 32 11.54 4.98 4.81
CA ASP A 32 10.73 3.97 4.11
C ASP A 32 9.70 3.24 5.01
N LEU A 33 9.31 3.85 6.14
CA LEU A 33 8.44 3.24 7.14
C LEU A 33 6.97 3.28 6.73
N VAL A 34 6.59 4.30 5.97
CA VAL A 34 5.22 4.51 5.50
C VAL A 34 5.21 4.63 3.98
N LYS A 35 4.46 3.76 3.31
CA LYS A 35 4.26 3.78 1.86
C LYS A 35 2.86 4.27 1.49
N LYS A 36 2.79 5.18 0.53
CA LYS A 36 1.54 5.50 -0.16
C LYS A 36 1.20 4.37 -1.12
N LYS A 37 0.09 3.70 -0.89
CA LYS A 37 -0.53 2.77 -1.83
C LYS A 37 -1.58 3.51 -2.65
N ARG A 38 -1.51 3.32 -3.96
CA ARG A 38 -2.52 3.78 -4.92
C ARG A 38 -3.01 2.60 -5.75
N PRO A 39 -4.24 2.63 -6.29
CA PRO A 39 -4.64 1.64 -7.28
C PRO A 39 -3.67 1.71 -8.45
N ILE A 40 -3.22 0.55 -8.91
CA ILE A 40 -2.58 0.40 -10.22
C ILE A 40 -3.53 1.02 -11.26
N PHE A 41 -3.00 1.82 -12.20
CA PHE A 41 -3.74 2.70 -13.14
C PHE A 41 -4.29 4.03 -12.61
N SER A 42 -4.09 4.39 -11.34
CA SER A 42 -4.50 5.73 -10.87
C SER A 42 -3.49 6.81 -11.28
N LYS A 43 -4.00 7.98 -11.71
CA LYS A 43 -3.14 9.13 -12.06
C LYS A 43 -2.40 9.66 -10.83
N GLU A 44 -1.19 10.17 -11.06
CA GLU A 44 -0.47 10.98 -10.07
C GLU A 44 -1.37 12.17 -9.65
N GLY A 45 -1.62 12.30 -8.35
CA GLY A 45 -2.52 13.32 -7.79
C GLY A 45 -3.95 12.86 -7.46
N SER A 46 -4.35 11.62 -7.80
CA SER A 46 -5.64 11.09 -7.34
C SER A 46 -5.73 11.04 -5.81
N GLN A 47 -6.88 11.43 -5.23
CA GLN A 47 -7.13 11.44 -3.78
C GLN A 47 -7.37 10.05 -3.18
N THR A 48 -7.37 8.98 -3.99
CA THR A 48 -7.60 7.60 -3.52
C THR A 48 -6.34 6.96 -2.94
N VAL A 49 -5.63 7.68 -2.07
CA VAL A 49 -4.38 7.23 -1.45
C VAL A 49 -4.66 6.51 -0.14
N ARG A 50 -4.09 5.31 0.04
CA ARG A 50 -4.02 4.61 1.34
C ARG A 50 -2.59 4.67 1.84
N TYR A 51 -2.39 4.79 3.15
CA TYR A 51 -1.07 4.71 3.77
C TYR A 51 -0.88 3.34 4.40
N ASP A 52 0.29 2.75 4.20
CA ASP A 52 0.62 1.42 4.72
C ASP A 52 1.97 1.47 5.43
N VAL A 53 2.08 0.83 6.59
CA VAL A 53 3.38 0.63 7.22
C VAL A 53 4.13 -0.45 6.45
N SER A 54 5.32 -0.14 5.96
CA SER A 54 6.12 -1.01 5.09
C SER A 54 6.65 -2.21 5.85
N ASP A 55 7.20 -1.95 7.03
CA ASP A 55 7.92 -2.92 7.87
C ASP A 55 6.99 -3.88 8.60
N MET A 56 7.25 -5.19 8.48
CA MET A 56 6.36 -6.22 9.03
C MET A 56 6.42 -6.29 10.57
N PHE A 57 7.57 -5.97 11.16
CA PHE A 57 7.73 -5.95 12.61
C PHE A 57 6.97 -4.78 13.24
N LEU A 58 7.12 -3.56 12.71
CA LEU A 58 6.40 -2.38 13.19
C LEU A 58 4.89 -2.54 13.04
N ARG A 59 4.42 -3.16 11.96
CA ARG A 59 3.00 -3.52 11.81
C ARG A 59 2.51 -4.42 12.93
N PHE A 60 3.27 -5.47 13.24
CA PHE A 60 2.95 -6.38 14.33
C PHE A 60 2.95 -5.63 15.67
N TRP A 61 3.98 -4.80 15.88
CA TRP A 61 4.15 -3.98 17.08
C TRP A 61 2.97 -3.04 17.33
N PHE A 62 2.60 -2.23 16.33
CA PHE A 62 1.48 -1.31 16.43
C PHE A 62 0.14 -2.03 16.57
N ARG A 63 -0.04 -3.15 15.88
CA ARG A 63 -1.30 -3.91 15.91
C ARG A 63 -1.57 -4.54 17.27
N TYR A 64 -0.54 -5.02 17.97
CA TYR A 64 -0.71 -5.81 19.19
C TYR A 64 -0.13 -5.14 20.43
N PHE A 65 1.13 -4.72 20.43
CA PHE A 65 1.77 -4.23 21.65
C PHE A 65 1.32 -2.83 22.02
N ILE A 66 1.26 -1.90 21.07
CA ILE A 66 0.75 -0.54 21.32
C ILE A 66 -0.76 -0.57 21.62
N LYS A 67 -1.53 -1.33 20.84
CA LYS A 67 -2.98 -1.41 21.00
C LYS A 67 -3.40 -2.03 22.34
N TYR A 68 -2.67 -3.04 22.81
CA TYR A 68 -2.98 -3.77 24.05
C TYR A 68 -1.95 -3.51 25.15
N GLN A 69 -1.40 -2.30 25.21
CA GLN A 69 -0.40 -1.90 26.21
C GLN A 69 -0.88 -2.15 27.65
N SER A 70 -2.17 -1.96 27.93
CA SER A 70 -2.75 -2.24 29.24
C SER A 70 -2.58 -3.70 29.69
N LEU A 71 -2.64 -4.67 28.77
CA LEU A 71 -2.39 -6.08 29.09
C LEU A 71 -0.92 -6.34 29.44
N ILE A 72 0.00 -5.58 28.83
CA ILE A 72 1.44 -5.66 29.13
C ILE A 72 1.71 -5.08 30.53
N GLU A 73 1.11 -3.93 30.86
CA GLU A 73 1.28 -3.24 32.14
C GLU A 73 0.82 -4.12 33.32
N ILE A 74 -0.31 -4.81 33.17
CA ILE A 74 -0.81 -5.76 34.18
C ILE A 74 -0.18 -7.15 34.08
N ARG A 75 0.82 -7.35 33.19
CA ARG A 75 1.54 -8.61 32.93
C ARG A 75 0.63 -9.78 32.52
N ASN A 76 -0.51 -9.51 31.90
CA ASN A 76 -1.42 -10.53 31.40
C ASN A 76 -1.05 -10.94 29.97
N PHE A 77 0.08 -11.65 29.86
CA PHE A 77 0.64 -12.07 28.57
C PHE A 77 -0.15 -13.19 27.92
N ASP A 78 -0.78 -14.07 28.71
CA ASP A 78 -1.61 -15.17 28.18
C ASP A 78 -2.78 -14.61 27.38
N ARG A 79 -3.46 -13.59 27.92
CA ARG A 79 -4.57 -12.95 27.20
C ARG A 79 -4.10 -12.25 25.93
N LEU A 80 -2.92 -11.62 25.96
CA LEU A 80 -2.33 -10.99 24.78
C LEU A 80 -1.99 -12.04 23.71
N ALA A 81 -1.37 -13.16 24.10
CA ALA A 81 -1.03 -14.26 23.20
C ALA A 81 -2.29 -14.85 22.54
N ASP A 82 -3.35 -15.07 23.31
CA ASP A 82 -4.65 -15.52 22.79
C ASP A 82 -5.22 -14.60 21.72
N ILE A 83 -5.14 -13.29 21.95
CA ILE A 83 -5.60 -12.28 21.00
C ILE A 83 -4.77 -12.35 19.71
N ILE A 84 -3.44 -12.42 19.85
CA ILE A 84 -2.52 -12.49 18.72
C ILE A 84 -2.79 -13.76 17.91
N ILE A 85 -2.85 -14.93 18.54
CA ILE A 85 -3.04 -16.23 17.86
C ILE A 85 -4.37 -16.25 17.09
N LYS A 86 -5.45 -15.77 17.70
CA LYS A 86 -6.78 -15.73 17.06
C LYS A 86 -6.81 -14.80 15.85
N ASP A 87 -6.11 -13.68 15.91
CA ASP A 87 -6.07 -12.67 14.83
C ASP A 87 -4.93 -12.91 13.82
N TYR A 88 -3.98 -13.80 14.13
CA TYR A 88 -2.82 -14.08 13.30
C TYR A 88 -3.17 -14.44 11.84
N PRO A 89 -4.23 -15.21 11.53
CA PRO A 89 -4.62 -15.46 10.15
C PRO A 89 -4.94 -14.19 9.36
N THR A 90 -5.50 -13.16 10.01
CA THR A 90 -5.77 -11.86 9.38
C THR A 90 -4.47 -11.10 9.15
N PHE A 91 -3.61 -11.04 10.17
CA PHE A 91 -2.32 -10.34 10.07
C PHE A 91 -1.41 -10.94 9.00
N SER A 92 -1.26 -12.27 9.01
CA SER A 92 -0.41 -12.99 8.07
C SER A 92 -0.97 -13.03 6.64
N GLY A 93 -2.27 -12.78 6.43
CA GLY A 93 -2.84 -12.63 5.09
C GLY A 93 -2.19 -11.50 4.29
N LEU A 94 -1.92 -10.36 4.93
CA LEU A 94 -1.21 -9.27 4.27
C LEU A 94 0.28 -9.58 4.05
N ALA A 95 0.91 -10.29 5.00
CA ALA A 95 2.30 -10.73 4.80
C ALA A 95 2.42 -11.65 3.58
N LEU A 96 1.43 -12.53 3.38
CA LEU A 96 1.34 -13.41 2.22
C LEU A 96 1.15 -12.63 0.90
N GLU A 97 0.34 -11.58 0.88
CA GLU A 97 0.27 -10.68 -0.29
C GLU A 97 1.63 -10.06 -0.62
N LYS A 98 2.36 -9.58 0.39
CA LYS A 98 3.69 -8.99 0.18
C LYS A 98 4.68 -10.03 -0.35
N TYR A 99 4.64 -11.25 0.17
CA TYR A 99 5.45 -12.36 -0.33
C TYR A 99 5.22 -12.61 -1.81
N PHE A 100 3.96 -12.76 -2.26
CA PHE A 100 3.67 -13.00 -3.67
C PHE A 100 4.06 -11.83 -4.57
N ARG A 101 3.85 -10.58 -4.14
CA ARG A 101 4.35 -9.43 -4.91
C ARG A 101 5.87 -9.44 -5.03
N GLN A 102 6.57 -9.79 -3.96
CA GLN A 102 8.03 -9.90 -3.98
C GLN A 102 8.49 -11.00 -4.95
N GLN A 103 7.89 -12.19 -4.88
CA GLN A 103 8.16 -13.29 -5.81
C GLN A 103 7.92 -12.88 -7.27
N MET A 104 6.81 -12.17 -7.55
CA MET A 104 6.54 -11.65 -8.88
C MET A 104 7.57 -10.61 -9.34
N MET A 105 8.01 -9.71 -8.46
CA MET A 105 9.08 -8.75 -8.79
C MET A 105 10.40 -9.46 -9.08
N GLU A 106 10.75 -10.48 -8.30
CA GLU A 106 11.97 -11.27 -8.45
C GLU A 106 11.97 -12.12 -9.73
N SER A 107 10.79 -12.51 -10.23
CA SER A 107 10.69 -13.24 -11.51
C SER A 107 11.18 -12.42 -12.71
N GLY A 108 11.16 -11.08 -12.64
CA GLY A 108 11.53 -10.19 -13.74
C GLY A 108 10.56 -10.19 -14.93
N GLU A 109 9.43 -10.90 -14.87
CA GLU A 109 8.48 -11.02 -15.98
C GLU A 109 7.51 -9.82 -16.11
N PHE A 110 7.37 -9.05 -15.03
CA PHE A 110 6.34 -8.01 -14.90
C PHE A 110 6.92 -6.60 -15.01
N ALA A 111 6.30 -5.77 -15.84
CA ALA A 111 6.58 -4.35 -15.99
C ALA A 111 6.02 -3.51 -14.83
N GLU A 112 4.84 -3.88 -14.32
CA GLU A 112 4.18 -3.17 -13.22
C GLU A 112 3.43 -4.17 -12.35
N ILE A 113 3.54 -4.03 -11.02
CA ILE A 113 2.83 -4.85 -10.04
C ILE A 113 2.19 -3.94 -9.00
N GLY A 114 0.90 -4.14 -8.72
CA GLY A 114 0.16 -3.34 -7.75
C GLY A 114 -1.16 -3.98 -7.34
N SER A 115 -1.92 -3.28 -6.51
CA SER A 115 -3.29 -3.67 -6.17
C SER A 115 -4.27 -2.76 -6.90
N TRP A 116 -5.51 -3.19 -7.06
CA TRP A 116 -6.56 -2.36 -7.65
C TRP A 116 -7.76 -2.26 -6.72
N TRP A 117 -8.31 -1.07 -6.56
CA TRP A 117 -9.56 -0.86 -5.83
C TRP A 117 -10.34 0.33 -6.39
N GLN A 118 -11.65 0.31 -6.19
CA GLN A 118 -12.52 1.45 -6.52
C GLN A 118 -12.51 2.49 -5.39
N GLY A 119 -12.60 3.77 -5.76
CA GLY A 119 -12.76 4.86 -4.78
C GLY A 119 -14.10 4.76 -4.04
N ARG A 120 -14.15 5.27 -2.80
CA ARG A 120 -15.38 5.33 -1.99
C ARG A 120 -16.38 6.28 -2.67
N GLY A 121 -17.38 5.73 -3.34
CA GLY A 121 -18.38 6.52 -4.06
C GLY A 121 -19.49 5.69 -4.72
N ASN A 122 -19.19 4.43 -5.10
CA ASN A 122 -20.20 3.47 -5.54
C ASN A 122 -20.31 2.32 -4.52
N ASP A 123 -21.52 1.78 -4.36
CA ASP A 123 -21.83 0.65 -3.46
C ASP A 123 -21.03 -0.63 -3.74
N ASP A 124 -20.35 -0.72 -4.89
CA ASP A 124 -19.46 -1.82 -5.26
C ASP A 124 -17.99 -1.52 -4.91
N GLN A 125 -17.62 -1.80 -3.65
CA GLN A 125 -16.22 -1.79 -3.18
C GLN A 125 -15.47 -3.04 -3.68
N SER A 126 -15.15 -3.07 -4.98
CA SER A 126 -14.27 -4.10 -5.52
C SER A 126 -12.81 -3.77 -5.22
N GLU A 127 -12.10 -4.73 -4.64
CA GLU A 127 -10.66 -4.70 -4.41
C GLU A 127 -10.04 -6.00 -4.89
N ILE A 128 -8.93 -5.89 -5.61
CA ILE A 128 -8.12 -6.98 -6.14
C ILE A 128 -6.72 -6.82 -5.55
N ASP A 129 -6.27 -7.88 -4.89
CA ASP A 129 -5.05 -7.87 -4.09
C ASP A 129 -3.81 -7.66 -4.97
N ILE A 130 -3.71 -8.36 -6.11
CA ILE A 130 -2.55 -8.27 -7.00
C ILE A 130 -2.99 -8.17 -8.47
N VAL A 131 -2.40 -7.21 -9.18
CA VAL A 131 -2.44 -7.06 -10.64
C VAL A 131 -1.00 -6.89 -11.11
N GLY A 132 -0.56 -7.77 -12.00
CA GLY A 132 0.74 -7.71 -12.65
C GLY A 132 0.59 -7.53 -14.16
N LEU A 133 1.30 -6.58 -14.75
CA LEU A 133 1.37 -6.37 -16.20
C LEU A 133 2.66 -6.97 -16.72
N TYR A 134 2.60 -7.81 -17.74
CA TYR A 134 3.80 -8.41 -18.35
C TYR A 134 4.54 -7.41 -19.24
N PHE A 135 5.85 -7.62 -19.43
CA PHE A 135 6.63 -6.88 -20.42
C PHE A 135 6.22 -7.25 -21.86
N GLY A 136 6.20 -6.24 -22.75
CA GLY A 136 6.10 -6.42 -24.21
C GLY A 136 4.73 -6.85 -24.75
N GLU A 137 3.94 -7.59 -23.98
CA GLU A 137 2.65 -8.14 -24.39
C GLU A 137 1.49 -7.50 -23.62
N LYS A 138 0.31 -7.42 -24.25
CA LYS A 138 -0.92 -7.02 -23.57
C LYS A 138 -1.49 -8.17 -22.74
N LYS A 139 -0.68 -8.68 -21.81
CA LYS A 139 -1.07 -9.72 -20.86
C LYS A 139 -1.04 -9.16 -19.45
N ALA A 140 -2.02 -9.54 -18.64
CA ALA A 140 -2.10 -9.17 -17.24
C ALA A 140 -2.43 -10.41 -16.40
N LEU A 141 -1.74 -10.54 -15.27
CA LEU A 141 -2.10 -11.49 -14.22
C LEU A 141 -2.90 -10.75 -13.14
N VAL A 142 -4.03 -11.31 -12.75
CA VAL A 142 -4.90 -10.77 -11.72
C VAL A 142 -5.10 -11.84 -10.66
N ALA A 143 -4.75 -11.56 -9.41
CA ALA A 143 -4.80 -12.55 -8.34
C ALA A 143 -5.47 -12.02 -7.06
N GLU A 144 -6.21 -12.91 -6.42
CA GLU A 144 -6.70 -12.76 -5.05
C GLU A 144 -5.84 -13.65 -4.14
N VAL A 145 -5.46 -13.12 -2.98
CA VAL A 145 -4.68 -13.85 -1.98
C VAL A 145 -5.60 -14.32 -0.86
N LYS A 146 -5.49 -15.60 -0.51
CA LYS A 146 -6.24 -16.22 0.59
C LYS A 146 -5.32 -17.13 1.36
N ARG A 147 -5.19 -16.95 2.68
CA ARG A 147 -4.41 -17.89 3.51
C ARG A 147 -4.84 -19.35 3.35
N GLN A 148 -6.13 -19.58 3.14
CA GLN A 148 -6.66 -20.91 2.88
C GLN A 148 -7.47 -20.82 1.59
N SER A 149 -7.10 -21.61 0.59
CA SER A 149 -7.77 -21.69 -0.71
C SER A 149 -9.29 -21.91 -0.61
N LYS A 150 -9.75 -22.67 0.39
CA LYS A 150 -11.20 -22.89 0.66
C LYS A 150 -12.02 -21.61 0.91
N ASN A 151 -11.37 -20.50 1.30
CA ASN A 151 -12.03 -19.22 1.53
C ASN A 151 -12.14 -18.38 0.24
N PHE A 152 -11.58 -18.86 -0.86
CA PHE A 152 -11.71 -18.23 -2.16
C PHE A 152 -13.12 -18.40 -2.72
N ARG A 153 -13.65 -17.33 -3.32
CA ARG A 153 -15.00 -17.29 -3.91
C ARG A 153 -14.85 -16.94 -5.39
N PRO A 154 -14.77 -17.96 -6.28
CA PRO A 154 -14.49 -17.75 -7.71
C PRO A 154 -15.47 -16.80 -8.38
N ASP A 155 -16.77 -16.94 -8.10
CA ASP A 155 -17.82 -16.14 -8.73
C ASP A 155 -17.68 -14.65 -8.38
N LEU A 156 -17.43 -14.35 -7.10
CA LEU A 156 -17.20 -12.97 -6.65
C LEU A 156 -15.93 -12.39 -7.24
N PHE A 157 -14.87 -13.21 -7.34
CA PHE A 157 -13.63 -12.76 -7.94
C PHE A 157 -13.78 -12.48 -9.44
N ALA A 158 -14.50 -13.32 -10.18
CA ALA A 158 -14.79 -13.11 -11.59
C ALA A 158 -15.51 -11.77 -11.84
N LEU A 159 -16.47 -11.39 -10.98
CA LEU A 159 -17.13 -10.09 -11.04
C LEU A 159 -16.17 -8.91 -10.81
N LYS A 160 -15.22 -9.04 -9.88
CA LYS A 160 -14.17 -8.04 -9.67
C LYS A 160 -13.27 -7.92 -10.91
N VAL A 161 -12.83 -9.05 -11.48
CA VAL A 161 -11.97 -9.10 -12.68
C VAL A 161 -12.67 -8.47 -13.88
N GLU A 162 -13.95 -8.76 -14.11
CA GLU A 162 -14.72 -8.15 -15.20
C GLU A 162 -14.88 -6.64 -15.01
N THR A 163 -15.02 -6.19 -13.77
CA THR A 163 -15.08 -4.76 -13.47
C THR A 163 -13.75 -4.06 -13.73
N LEU A 164 -12.62 -4.70 -13.36
CA LEU A 164 -11.29 -4.21 -13.70
C LEU A 164 -11.05 -4.20 -15.23
N ARG A 165 -11.48 -5.25 -15.93
CA ARG A 165 -11.37 -5.36 -17.39
C ARG A 165 -12.05 -4.20 -18.09
N ARG A 166 -13.30 -3.90 -17.73
CA ARG A 166 -14.06 -2.78 -18.31
C ARG A 166 -13.42 -1.41 -18.04
N LYS A 167 -12.78 -1.23 -16.89
CA LYS A 167 -12.24 0.08 -16.48
C LYS A 167 -10.81 0.37 -16.94
N ALA A 168 -9.94 -0.64 -16.94
CA ALA A 168 -8.50 -0.42 -17.15
C ALA A 168 -7.84 -1.43 -18.11
N LEU A 169 -8.33 -2.67 -18.17
CA LEU A 169 -7.66 -3.77 -18.87
C LEU A 169 -8.40 -4.28 -20.12
N PHE A 170 -9.18 -3.43 -20.79
CA PHE A 170 -10.07 -3.85 -21.89
C PHE A 170 -9.38 -4.51 -23.08
N LYS A 171 -8.11 -4.15 -23.35
CA LYS A 171 -7.27 -4.72 -24.43
C LYS A 171 -6.31 -5.81 -23.96
N TYR A 172 -6.32 -6.15 -22.68
CA TYR A 172 -5.41 -7.14 -22.11
C TYR A 172 -6.05 -8.53 -22.09
N GLU A 173 -5.25 -9.53 -22.37
CA GLU A 173 -5.54 -10.91 -22.02
C GLU A 173 -5.29 -11.07 -20.51
N ILE A 174 -6.34 -11.40 -19.76
CA ILE A 174 -6.29 -11.47 -18.29
C ILE A 174 -6.25 -12.94 -17.86
N THR A 175 -5.18 -13.32 -17.15
CA THR A 175 -5.11 -14.58 -16.42
C THR A 175 -5.50 -14.33 -14.97
N SER A 176 -6.55 -14.99 -14.49
CA SER A 176 -6.99 -14.92 -13.09
C SER A 176 -6.44 -16.08 -12.26
N LYS A 177 -5.95 -15.80 -11.04
CA LYS A 177 -5.48 -16.83 -10.10
C LYS A 177 -5.98 -16.58 -8.67
N CYS A 178 -6.11 -17.65 -7.89
CA CYS A 178 -6.11 -17.57 -6.43
C CYS A 178 -4.73 -18.00 -5.95
N LEU A 179 -4.11 -17.21 -5.08
CA LEU A 179 -2.84 -17.52 -4.43
C LEU A 179 -3.06 -17.75 -2.94
N SER A 180 -2.37 -18.74 -2.39
CA SER A 180 -2.60 -19.20 -1.02
C SER A 180 -1.34 -19.71 -0.35
N MET A 181 -1.43 -20.15 0.92
CA MET A 181 -0.29 -20.76 1.60
C MET A 181 0.21 -22.02 0.89
N GLU A 182 -0.63 -22.66 0.08
CA GLU A 182 -0.28 -23.84 -0.71
C GLU A 182 0.58 -23.49 -1.94
N ASP A 183 0.63 -22.22 -2.34
CA ASP A 183 1.37 -21.70 -3.50
C ASP A 183 2.69 -21.01 -3.11
N MET A 184 3.05 -21.02 -1.82
CA MET A 184 4.32 -20.46 -1.32
C MET A 184 5.52 -21.33 -1.66
#